data_AF-A0A378WTI8-F1
#
_entry.id   AF-A0A378WTI8-F1
#
_cell.length_a   1.000
_cell.length_b   1.000
_cell.length_c   1.000
_cell.angle_alpha   90.00
_cell.angle_beta   90.00
_cell.angle_gamma   90.00
#
_symmetry.space_group_name_H-M   'P 1'
#
loop_
_entity.id
_entity.type
_entity.pdbx_description
1 polymer ?
#
loop_
_entity_poly.entity_id
_entity_poly.type
_entity_poly.pdbx_seq_one_letter_code
_entity_poly.pdbx_strand_id
1 'polypeptide(L)'
;MALAGAAGPGLAEPIPTAFAAGTEGLDPLLAAAYTMAERQAHQQGVPLGIVSGHRTRDEQEQLWEQGIATYGGPDAARRWVLPPDESTHVTGKAIDVGPQQGAQWLQDNGNRWGLCRTFDNEWWHFELQTFPGGACPPRWPDASVRPHR
;
A
#
# COMPACT_ATOMS: atom_id res chain seq x y z
N MET A 1 -15.81 -8.20 -40.60
CA MET A 1 -15.93 -7.10 -39.63
C MET A 1 -16.44 -7.67 -38.32
N ALA A 2 -15.55 -7.95 -37.37
CA ALA A 2 -15.94 -8.33 -36.02
C ALA A 2 -16.03 -7.06 -35.18
N LEU A 3 -17.19 -6.83 -34.58
CA LEU A 3 -17.46 -5.71 -33.68
C LEU A 3 -16.68 -5.94 -32.39
N ALA A 4 -15.79 -5.01 -32.04
CA ALA A 4 -15.16 -4.95 -30.74
C ALA A 4 -16.24 -4.61 -29.68
N GLY A 5 -16.45 -5.53 -28.74
CA GLY A 5 -17.28 -5.28 -27.57
C GLY A 5 -16.57 -4.30 -26.64
N ALA A 6 -17.18 -3.14 -26.40
CA ALA A 6 -16.76 -2.20 -25.38
C ALA A 6 -16.99 -2.82 -23.98
N ALA A 7 -15.94 -2.87 -23.16
CA ALA A 7 -16.07 -3.22 -21.75
C ALA A 7 -16.78 -2.06 -21.02
N GLY A 8 -17.98 -2.34 -20.50
CA GLY A 8 -18.75 -1.40 -19.68
C GLY A 8 -18.12 -1.19 -18.28
N PRO A 9 -18.64 -0.23 -17.48
CA PRO A 9 -18.09 0.11 -16.18
C PRO A 9 -18.22 -1.10 -15.25
N GLY A 10 -17.09 -1.52 -14.67
CA GLY A 10 -16.98 -2.69 -13.81
C GLY A 10 -17.94 -2.61 -12.63
N LEU A 11 -18.88 -3.55 -12.59
CA LEU A 11 -19.69 -3.80 -11.40
C LEU A 11 -18.73 -4.13 -10.25
N ALA A 12 -18.95 -3.49 -9.09
CA ALA A 12 -18.16 -3.70 -7.89
C ALA A 12 -17.97 -5.20 -7.63
N GLU A 13 -16.71 -5.65 -7.61
CA GLU A 13 -16.42 -7.05 -7.34
C GLU A 13 -16.93 -7.42 -5.93
N PRO A 14 -17.49 -8.63 -5.75
CA PRO A 14 -17.97 -9.07 -4.44
C PRO A 14 -16.82 -9.10 -3.44
N ILE A 15 -17.10 -8.70 -2.19
CA ILE A 15 -16.11 -8.72 -1.11
C ILE A 15 -15.50 -10.13 -1.01
N PRO A 16 -14.17 -10.26 -0.91
CA PRO A 16 -13.51 -11.55 -0.77
C PRO A 16 -14.05 -12.34 0.43
N THR A 17 -14.36 -13.62 0.22
CA THR A 17 -14.75 -14.55 1.30
C THR A 17 -13.58 -15.00 2.19
N ALA A 18 -12.35 -14.69 1.78
CA ALA A 18 -11.13 -14.89 2.55
C ALA A 18 -10.15 -13.77 2.19
N PHE A 19 -9.51 -13.17 3.19
CA PHE A 19 -8.51 -12.12 2.99
C PHE A 19 -7.12 -12.71 2.73
N ALA A 20 -6.29 -11.94 2.01
CA ALA A 20 -4.88 -12.28 1.79
C ALA A 20 -4.09 -12.27 3.11
N ALA A 21 -3.01 -13.05 3.18
CA ALA A 21 -2.13 -13.07 4.34
C ALA A 21 -1.46 -11.69 4.57
N GLY A 22 -1.28 -11.30 5.84
CA GLY A 22 -0.67 -10.01 6.20
C GLY A 22 -1.67 -8.85 6.23
N THR A 23 -2.97 -9.14 6.08
CA THR A 23 -4.04 -8.13 6.15
C THR A 23 -4.63 -7.96 7.55
N GLU A 24 -4.15 -8.73 8.53
CA GLU A 24 -4.57 -8.67 9.92
C GLU A 24 -4.34 -7.26 10.49
N GLY A 25 -5.36 -6.67 11.11
CA GLY A 25 -5.30 -5.32 11.71
C GLY A 25 -5.37 -4.16 10.73
N LEU A 26 -5.44 -4.40 9.41
CA LEU A 26 -5.65 -3.33 8.43
C LEU A 26 -7.07 -2.77 8.50
N ASP A 27 -7.24 -1.54 8.01
CA ASP A 27 -8.54 -0.99 7.67
C ASP A 27 -9.28 -1.97 6.73
N PRO A 28 -10.57 -2.30 7.00
CA PRO A 28 -11.28 -3.30 6.22
C PRO A 28 -11.35 -3.02 4.71
N LEU A 29 -11.37 -1.74 4.30
CA LEU A 29 -11.39 -1.38 2.89
C LEU A 29 -10.03 -1.62 2.24
N LEU A 30 -8.93 -1.32 2.95
CA LEU A 30 -7.58 -1.62 2.48
C LEU A 30 -7.36 -3.13 2.37
N ALA A 31 -7.78 -3.91 3.38
CA ALA A 31 -7.69 -5.37 3.37
C ALA A 31 -8.44 -5.99 2.18
N ALA A 32 -9.67 -5.52 1.90
CA ALA A 32 -10.46 -5.98 0.76
C ALA A 32 -9.82 -5.59 -0.57
N ALA A 33 -9.39 -4.33 -0.73
CA ALA A 33 -8.75 -3.82 -1.94
C ALA A 33 -7.47 -4.60 -2.27
N TYR A 34 -6.60 -4.79 -1.28
CA TYR A 34 -5.36 -5.56 -1.46
C TYR A 34 -5.64 -7.02 -1.82
N THR A 35 -6.60 -7.66 -1.14
CA THR A 35 -6.95 -9.06 -1.43
C THR A 35 -7.43 -9.25 -2.87
N MET A 36 -8.21 -8.32 -3.42
CA MET A 36 -8.64 -8.39 -4.83
C MET A 36 -7.45 -8.18 -5.79
N ALA A 37 -6.60 -7.19 -5.50
CA ALA A 37 -5.41 -6.91 -6.31
C ALA A 37 -4.42 -8.09 -6.31
N GLU A 38 -4.15 -8.68 -5.15
CA GLU A 38 -3.23 -9.82 -4.97
C GLU A 38 -3.72 -11.06 -5.73
N ARG A 39 -5.00 -11.41 -5.60
CA ARG A 39 -5.61 -12.49 -6.40
C ARG A 39 -5.43 -12.28 -7.90
N GLN A 40 -5.67 -11.06 -8.38
CA GLN A 40 -5.53 -10.75 -9.80
C GLN A 40 -4.07 -10.79 -10.27
N ALA A 41 -3.12 -10.35 -9.44
CA ALA A 41 -1.69 -10.48 -9.71
C ALA A 41 -1.28 -11.96 -9.83
N HIS A 42 -1.72 -12.79 -8.88
CA HIS A 42 -1.39 -14.23 -8.86
C HIS A 42 -1.99 -14.97 -10.05
N GLN A 43 -3.21 -14.64 -10.47
CA GLN A 43 -3.81 -15.17 -11.71
C GLN A 43 -3.00 -14.84 -12.96
N GLN A 44 -2.24 -13.75 -12.94
CA GLN A 44 -1.33 -13.34 -14.01
C GLN A 44 0.09 -13.89 -13.83
N GLY A 45 0.32 -14.75 -12.83
CA GLY A 45 1.64 -15.31 -12.52
C GLY A 45 2.59 -14.31 -11.85
N VAL A 46 2.09 -13.19 -11.33
CA VAL A 46 2.90 -12.18 -10.64
C VAL A 46 2.88 -12.46 -9.13
N PRO A 47 4.04 -12.77 -8.51
CA PRO A 47 4.14 -12.87 -7.06
C PRO A 47 3.94 -11.49 -6.43
N LEU A 48 3.02 -11.43 -5.48
CA LEU A 48 2.71 -10.23 -4.70
C LEU A 48 2.31 -10.68 -3.30
N GLY A 49 2.95 -10.10 -2.28
CA GLY A 49 2.69 -10.37 -0.87
C GLY A 49 2.94 -9.14 -0.01
N ILE A 50 2.25 -9.06 1.13
CA ILE A 50 2.54 -8.05 2.17
C ILE A 50 3.81 -8.49 2.90
N VAL A 51 4.79 -7.59 2.95
CA VAL A 51 5.99 -7.70 3.80
C VAL A 51 5.73 -7.06 5.16
N SER A 52 4.99 -5.95 5.20
CA SER A 52 4.58 -5.30 6.45
C SER A 52 3.19 -4.67 6.33
N GLY A 53 2.25 -5.10 7.18
CA GLY A 53 0.87 -4.60 7.23
C GLY A 53 0.66 -3.65 8.41
N HIS A 54 -0.38 -3.88 9.21
CA HIS A 54 -0.60 -3.15 10.45
C HIS A 54 0.55 -3.36 11.43
N ARG A 55 0.92 -2.30 12.17
CA ARG A 55 1.89 -2.36 13.27
C ARG A 55 1.25 -1.84 14.54
N THR A 56 1.57 -2.45 15.67
CA THR A 56 1.27 -1.86 16.97
C THR A 56 2.12 -0.61 17.21
N ARG A 57 1.71 0.23 18.16
CA ARG A 57 2.47 1.43 18.55
C ARG A 57 3.88 1.07 19.02
N ASP A 58 4.03 0.00 19.79
CA ASP A 58 5.32 -0.44 20.35
C ASP A 58 6.26 -0.98 19.26
N GLU A 59 5.74 -1.74 18.28
CA GLU A 59 6.53 -2.18 17.13
C GLU A 59 7.02 -0.98 16.31
N GLN A 60 6.17 0.02 16.10
CA GLN A 60 6.54 1.23 15.37
C GLN A 60 7.56 2.07 16.15
N GLU A 61 7.47 2.13 17.49
CA GLU A 61 8.44 2.85 18.34
C GLU A 61 9.83 2.22 18.20
N GLN A 62 9.91 0.88 18.25
CA GLN A 62 11.18 0.17 18.07
C GLN A 62 11.80 0.43 16.70
N LEU A 63 10.99 0.45 15.63
CA LEU A 63 11.47 0.80 14.28
C LEU A 63 11.93 2.24 14.20
N TRP A 64 11.24 3.16 14.86
CA TRP A 64 11.58 4.58 14.90
C TRP A 64 12.93 4.81 15.59
N GLU A 65 13.14 4.22 16.77
CA GLU A 65 14.42 4.28 17.50
C GLU A 65 15.57 3.68 16.67
N GLN A 66 15.35 2.53 16.04
CA GLN A 66 16.32 1.91 15.12
C GLN A 66 16.60 2.81 13.91
N GLY A 67 15.58 3.46 13.35
CA GLY A 67 15.70 4.41 12.27
C GLY A 67 16.58 5.61 12.66
N ILE A 68 16.35 6.19 13.85
CA ILE A 68 17.19 7.29 14.37
C ILE A 68 18.66 6.86 14.44
N ALA A 69 18.93 5.68 15.00
CA ALA A 69 20.29 5.15 15.11
C ALA A 69 20.93 4.89 13.73
N THR A 70 20.15 4.39 12.77
CA THR A 70 20.61 4.02 11.43
C THR A 70 20.91 5.25 10.56
N TYR A 71 20.02 6.26 10.61
CA TYR A 71 20.06 7.41 9.72
C TYR A 71 20.72 8.65 10.34
N GLY A 72 21.16 8.56 11.60
CA GLY A 72 21.96 9.61 12.24
C GLY A 72 21.12 10.77 12.80
N GLY A 73 19.86 10.52 13.15
CA GLY A 73 19.00 11.51 13.79
C GLY A 73 17.54 11.46 13.32
N PRO A 74 16.62 12.14 14.04
CA PRO A 74 15.19 12.12 13.74
C PRO A 74 14.87 12.68 12.36
N ASP A 75 15.46 13.82 11.96
CA ASP A 75 15.16 14.45 10.67
C ASP A 75 15.53 13.55 9.48
N ALA A 76 16.67 12.86 9.56
CA ALA A 76 17.09 11.93 8.52
C ALA A 76 16.25 10.64 8.53
N ALA A 77 15.87 10.15 9.71
CA ALA A 77 15.06 8.95 9.86
C ALA A 77 13.63 9.12 9.33
N ARG A 78 13.03 10.30 9.49
CA ARG A 78 11.65 10.61 9.05
C ARG A 78 11.41 10.42 7.56
N ARG A 79 12.47 10.37 6.75
CA ARG A 79 12.39 10.08 5.32
C ARG A 79 11.99 8.63 5.04
N TRP A 80 12.16 7.72 6.00
CA TRP A 80 11.99 6.27 5.85
C TRP A 80 11.12 5.63 6.93
N VAL A 81 11.16 6.17 8.14
CA VAL A 81 10.43 5.63 9.29
C VAL A 81 9.86 6.80 10.08
N LEU A 82 8.55 6.79 10.30
CA LEU A 82 7.87 7.81 11.09
C LEU A 82 7.75 7.37 12.57
N PRO A 83 7.65 8.32 13.51
CA PRO A 83 7.30 8.01 14.89
C PRO A 83 5.89 7.41 14.98
N PRO A 84 5.53 6.74 16.09
CA PRO A 84 4.30 5.94 16.14
C PRO A 84 3.01 6.72 15.91
N ASP A 85 2.95 7.97 16.38
CA ASP A 85 1.74 8.79 16.26
C ASP A 85 1.51 9.34 14.83
N GLU A 86 2.47 9.13 13.92
CA GLU A 86 2.41 9.62 12.54
C GLU A 86 2.40 8.51 11.48
N SER A 87 2.71 7.26 11.87
CA SER A 87 2.82 6.14 10.94
C SER A 87 1.45 5.63 10.50
N THR A 88 1.22 5.55 9.19
CA THR A 88 -0.04 5.02 8.63
C THR A 88 -0.19 3.51 8.86
N HIS A 89 0.90 2.77 9.07
CA HIS A 89 0.86 1.36 9.49
C HIS A 89 0.21 1.18 10.87
N VAL A 90 0.39 2.14 11.79
CA VAL A 90 -0.22 2.08 13.13
C VAL A 90 -1.73 2.21 13.05
N THR A 91 -2.23 2.97 12.08
CA THR A 91 -3.68 3.10 11.85
C THR A 91 -4.25 2.01 10.93
N GLY A 92 -3.43 1.04 10.49
CA GLY A 92 -3.85 -0.01 9.55
C GLY A 92 -4.14 0.48 8.13
N LYS A 93 -3.65 1.66 7.74
CA LYS A 93 -3.98 2.33 6.47
C LYS A 93 -2.86 2.27 5.42
N ALA A 94 -1.81 1.49 5.68
CA ALA A 94 -0.69 1.29 4.77
C ALA A 94 -0.28 -0.18 4.72
N ILE A 95 0.31 -0.55 3.58
CA ILE A 95 0.97 -1.84 3.36
C ILE A 95 2.31 -1.61 2.67
N ASP A 96 3.30 -2.39 3.09
CA ASP A 96 4.56 -2.56 2.38
C ASP A 96 4.52 -3.90 1.66
N VAL A 97 4.71 -3.91 0.35
CA VAL A 97 4.57 -5.11 -0.49
C VAL A 97 5.89 -5.52 -1.15
N GLY A 98 5.99 -6.80 -1.46
CA GLY A 98 7.10 -7.37 -2.20
C GLY A 98 6.69 -8.63 -2.98
N PRO A 99 7.59 -9.21 -3.78
CA PRO A 99 8.89 -8.64 -4.21
C PRO A 99 8.71 -7.39 -5.10
N GLN A 100 9.81 -6.75 -5.50
CA GLN A 100 9.78 -5.51 -6.29
C GLN A 100 8.97 -5.63 -7.61
N GLN A 101 8.98 -6.80 -8.26
CA GLN A 101 8.12 -7.04 -9.43
C GLN A 101 6.62 -7.00 -9.12
N GLY A 102 6.21 -7.48 -7.93
CA GLY A 102 4.83 -7.41 -7.46
C GLY A 102 4.45 -5.97 -7.10
N ALA A 103 5.34 -5.24 -6.44
CA ALA A 103 5.16 -3.83 -6.16
C ALA A 103 5.03 -3.00 -7.45
N GLN A 104 5.84 -3.28 -8.47
CA GLN A 104 5.73 -2.65 -9.79
C GLN A 104 4.38 -2.95 -10.44
N TRP A 105 3.94 -4.21 -10.42
CA TRP A 105 2.61 -4.57 -10.92
C TRP A 105 1.50 -3.82 -10.18
N LEU A 106 1.61 -3.68 -8.85
CA LEU A 106 0.65 -2.94 -8.05
C LEU A 106 0.70 -1.43 -8.33
N GLN A 107 1.87 -0.87 -8.66
CA GLN A 107 1.99 0.52 -9.12
C GLN A 107 1.24 0.74 -10.43
N ASP A 108 1.33 -0.20 -11.37
CA ASP A 108 0.75 -0.06 -12.71
C ASP A 108 -0.75 -0.39 -12.75
N ASN A 109 -1.25 -1.20 -11.81
CA ASN A 109 -2.61 -1.74 -11.83
C ASN A 109 -3.45 -1.43 -10.57
N GLY A 110 -2.82 -1.05 -9.46
CA GLY A 110 -3.45 -0.97 -8.15
C GLY A 110 -4.58 0.06 -8.06
N ASN A 111 -4.53 1.10 -8.90
CA ASN A 111 -5.56 2.13 -8.95
C ASN A 111 -6.95 1.57 -9.30
N ARG A 112 -7.02 0.41 -9.97
CA ARG A 112 -8.28 -0.33 -10.22
C ARG A 112 -9.04 -0.65 -8.93
N TRP A 113 -8.34 -0.81 -7.81
CA TRP A 113 -8.91 -1.01 -6.48
C TRP A 113 -8.63 0.14 -5.51
N GLY A 114 -8.15 1.29 -6.01
CA GLY A 114 -7.86 2.48 -5.21
C GLY A 114 -6.48 2.49 -4.54
N LEU A 115 -5.66 1.46 -4.76
CA LEU A 115 -4.33 1.31 -4.18
C LEU A 115 -3.31 2.13 -4.98
N CYS A 116 -2.60 3.01 -4.28
CA CYS A 116 -1.61 3.87 -4.90
C CYS A 116 -0.32 3.85 -4.09
N ARG A 117 0.80 3.87 -4.81
CA ARG A 117 2.11 4.11 -4.19
C ARG A 117 2.16 5.55 -3.68
N THR A 118 2.58 5.75 -2.44
CA THR A 118 2.50 7.07 -1.78
C THR A 118 3.79 7.89 -1.89
N PHE A 119 4.96 7.24 -1.87
CA PHE A 119 6.26 7.91 -1.78
C PHE A 119 7.21 7.55 -2.94
N ASP A 120 7.99 8.52 -3.41
CA ASP A 120 8.98 8.34 -4.49
C ASP A 120 10.18 7.51 -4.06
N ASN A 121 10.60 7.57 -2.79
CA ASN A 121 11.72 6.79 -2.25
C ASN A 121 11.33 5.38 -1.78
N GLU A 122 10.04 5.11 -1.59
CA GLU A 122 9.55 3.81 -1.09
C GLU A 122 8.75 3.10 -2.19
N TRP A 123 9.41 2.23 -2.95
CA TRP A 123 8.74 1.47 -4.02
C TRP A 123 7.76 0.42 -3.51
N TRP A 124 7.87 0.08 -2.23
CA TRP A 124 7.09 -0.95 -1.56
C TRP A 124 5.83 -0.41 -0.87
N HIS A 125 5.72 0.91 -0.61
CA HIS A 125 4.67 1.48 0.26
C HIS A 125 3.42 1.90 -0.52
N PHE A 126 2.27 1.30 -0.19
CA PHE A 126 0.97 1.57 -0.81
C PHE A 126 -0.12 1.89 0.23
N GLU A 127 -1.03 2.78 -0.15
CA GLU A 127 -2.20 3.16 0.64
C GLU A 127 -3.44 3.24 -0.25
N LEU A 128 -4.63 3.22 0.37
CA LEU A 128 -5.88 3.52 -0.33
C LEU A 128 -6.01 5.05 -0.51
N GLN A 129 -5.69 5.56 -1.69
CA GLN A 129 -5.58 7.01 -1.96
C GLN A 129 -6.63 7.54 -2.95
N THR A 130 -7.35 6.64 -3.62
CA THR A 130 -8.40 7.00 -4.58
C THR A 130 -9.54 5.99 -4.54
N PHE A 131 -10.67 6.34 -5.14
CA PHE A 131 -11.73 5.37 -5.43
C PHE A 131 -11.28 4.38 -6.52
N PRO A 132 -11.86 3.16 -6.57
CA PRO A 132 -11.57 2.17 -7.61
C PRO A 132 -11.67 2.74 -9.04
N GLY A 133 -10.58 2.61 -9.80
CA GLY A 133 -10.46 3.12 -11.17
C GLY A 133 -10.11 4.62 -11.28
N GLY A 134 -10.05 5.34 -10.14
CA GLY A 134 -9.61 6.74 -10.12
C GLY A 134 -8.10 6.88 -10.38
N ALA A 135 -7.67 8.10 -10.73
CA ALA A 135 -6.26 8.41 -10.89
C ALA A 135 -5.58 8.51 -9.52
N CYS A 136 -4.39 7.90 -9.38
CA CYS A 136 -3.59 8.10 -8.17
C CYS A 136 -3.14 9.56 -8.05
N PRO A 137 -3.14 10.12 -6.83
CA PRO A 137 -2.59 11.46 -6.61
C PRO A 137 -1.08 11.49 -6.87
N PRO A 138 -0.47 12.68 -7.05
CA PRO A 138 0.97 12.82 -7.06
C PRO A 138 1.60 12.22 -5.80
N ARG A 139 2.73 11.54 -5.98
CA ARG A 139 3.52 10.99 -4.87
C ARG A 139 4.23 12.10 -4.12
N TRP A 140 4.50 11.85 -2.85
CA TRP A 140 5.40 12.67 -2.05
C TRP A 140 6.85 12.24 -2.28
N PRO A 141 7.83 13.16 -2.24
CA PRO A 141 9.25 12.79 -2.33
C PRO A 141 9.67 11.73 -1.29
N ASP A 142 9.25 11.92 -0.04
CA ASP A 142 9.41 10.96 1.06
C ASP A 142 8.43 11.25 2.21
N ALA A 143 8.42 10.39 3.24
CA ALA A 143 7.51 10.48 4.36
C ALA A 143 7.67 11.74 5.22
N SER A 144 8.84 12.39 5.21
CA SER A 144 9.13 13.55 6.05
C SER A 144 8.42 14.83 5.60
N VAL A 145 8.02 14.89 4.33
CA VAL A 145 7.38 16.07 3.73
C VAL A 145 5.87 15.94 3.56
N ARG A 146 5.28 14.78 3.87
CA ARG A 146 3.83 14.58 3.86
C ARG A 146 3.21 15.18 5.12
N PRO A 147 2.19 16.06 5.02
CA PRO A 147 1.48 16.57 6.19
C PRO A 147 0.86 15.42 7.01
N HIS A 148 1.16 15.40 8.31
CA HIS A 148 0.58 14.43 9.24
C HIS A 148 -0.91 14.73 9.44
N ARG A 149 -1.73 13.69 9.49
CA ARG A 149 -3.19 13.77 9.62
C ARG A 149 -3.64 13.20 10.94
#